data_AF-A0A2M7L0J0-F1
#
_entry.id   AF-A0A2M7L0J0-F1
#
_cell.length_a   1.000
_cell.length_b   1.000
_cell.length_c   1.000
_cell.angle_alpha   90.00
_cell.angle_beta   90.00
_cell.angle_gamma   90.00
#
_symmetry.space_group_name_H-M   'P 1'
#
loop_
_entity.id
_entity.type
_entity.pdbx_description
1 polymer ?
#
loop_
_entity_poly.entity_id
_entity_poly.type
_entity_poly.pdbx_seq_one_letter_code
_entity_poly.pdbx_strand_id
1 'polypeptide(L)'
;MLWWPKEKEQALILTTWAEGKPAAVSAFEVYELGEALPPLALPPAENRRALGLYWEDPMLSECFGGRHLEKDSQRFISETADRMVTYLRWTGMNTLIYPVAFYQGPGFAMLAENLVAGSGVERHPPNYIDILLRRFEATGDFAFIPEINCCLSWSMLSPIREHARTPEKGYLAVSNQGKTLTGMYPRLNVVHPSYQERLTEIFREMCRRWGDSPAFKGIQLHLVIESSFWFGGPEWGCDDFTVALFRQESGVPMPQFTGEQRYPQRYDWLRQNAWEGWLDWRCEKVTQFYARLARVLADTRLDLKLILGLRFMSEGDRDIPRWLEAGRSMRTVYRERGLDFPQLAKIPNLALQKYFYPNDMAWRSAHQAGHAHYAGLEMRRSDELRQTLTLDGAQPVATNLYVDYFESDVDQKNPIPNFWWGGPTWRVCGPSPSGRNYLEMFAESVALYDAPFITTGGFIVGTLGHDAHVQEFARAYRALPAVPFQTVAGTSDVAVVRVGRGGYVYVVSRAPFPVTLTLKFAKPVSLVDLSDGRPLEGETVQISLQPYQLRSFRAQSDLGPGDLTIAKYDVPLSRNDETEAAIALLQTKAPPGPAIAEELRRELSRLNHVRCKHILEEVRTLDLLEATQAKKE
;
A
#
# COMPACT_ATOMS: atom_id res chain seq x y z
N MET A 1 5.07 -13.28 -18.52
CA MET A 1 5.25 -13.74 -17.13
C MET A 1 6.58 -14.44 -17.04
N LEU A 2 7.43 -14.06 -16.07
CA LEU A 2 8.67 -14.78 -15.77
C LEU A 2 8.39 -15.84 -14.69
N TRP A 3 8.92 -17.05 -14.85
CA TRP A 3 8.95 -18.05 -13.79
C TRP A 3 10.18 -18.96 -13.97
N TRP A 4 10.56 -19.66 -12.91
CA TRP A 4 11.60 -20.69 -12.96
C TRP A 4 10.91 -22.06 -12.96
N PRO A 5 10.91 -22.79 -14.09
CA PRO A 5 10.27 -24.10 -14.16
C PRO A 5 10.99 -25.08 -13.24
N LYS A 6 10.22 -25.79 -12.41
CA LYS A 6 10.74 -26.83 -11.50
C LYS A 6 10.82 -28.20 -12.17
N GLU A 7 10.01 -28.40 -13.21
CA GLU A 7 9.66 -29.69 -13.77
C GLU A 7 9.54 -29.58 -15.29
N LYS A 8 9.74 -30.68 -16.02
CA LYS A 8 9.68 -30.66 -17.50
C LYS A 8 8.27 -30.45 -18.03
N GLU A 9 7.28 -30.91 -17.30
CA GLU A 9 5.87 -30.76 -17.62
C GLU A 9 5.27 -29.65 -16.74
N GLN A 10 4.45 -28.79 -17.34
CA GLN A 10 3.83 -27.63 -16.67
C GLN A 10 2.34 -27.57 -17.02
N ALA A 11 1.52 -27.09 -16.10
CA ALA A 11 0.10 -26.82 -16.33
C ALA A 11 -0.17 -25.31 -16.32
N LEU A 12 -0.96 -24.84 -17.29
CA LEU A 12 -1.52 -23.50 -17.31
C LEU A 12 -3.01 -23.56 -16.97
N ILE A 13 -3.40 -22.89 -15.90
CA ILE A 13 -4.80 -22.81 -15.45
C ILE A 13 -5.24 -21.35 -15.56
N LEU A 14 -6.34 -21.14 -16.26
CA LEU A 14 -6.90 -19.82 -16.52
C LEU A 14 -8.21 -19.70 -15.76
N THR A 15 -8.31 -18.69 -14.92
CA THR A 15 -9.46 -18.43 -14.05
C THR A 15 -9.89 -16.98 -14.18
N THR A 16 -11.13 -16.70 -13.77
CA THR A 16 -11.80 -15.41 -13.87
C THR A 16 -12.48 -15.09 -12.55
N TRP A 17 -12.55 -13.81 -12.23
CA TRP A 17 -13.29 -13.29 -11.08
C TRP A 17 -14.76 -13.05 -11.34
N ALA A 18 -15.17 -12.99 -12.61
CA ALA A 18 -16.53 -12.67 -12.93
C ALA A 18 -17.37 -13.94 -13.07
N GLU A 19 -18.40 -14.05 -12.24
CA GLU A 19 -19.39 -15.12 -12.33
C GLU A 19 -20.01 -15.17 -13.74
N GLY A 20 -20.13 -16.37 -14.30
CA GLY A 20 -20.69 -16.57 -15.64
C GLY A 20 -19.82 -16.06 -16.80
N LYS A 21 -18.62 -15.54 -16.56
CA LYS A 21 -17.71 -15.04 -17.61
C LYS A 21 -16.43 -15.88 -17.70
N PRO A 22 -16.41 -16.99 -18.46
CA PRO A 22 -15.27 -17.90 -18.50
C PRO A 22 -13.98 -17.20 -18.91
N ALA A 23 -12.84 -17.65 -18.37
CA ALA A 23 -11.54 -17.15 -18.80
C ALA A 23 -11.33 -17.49 -20.29
N ALA A 24 -10.82 -16.52 -21.06
CA ALA A 24 -10.56 -16.67 -22.47
C ALA A 24 -9.11 -16.31 -22.79
N VAL A 25 -8.44 -17.14 -23.60
CA VAL A 25 -7.09 -16.91 -24.09
C VAL A 25 -7.07 -17.20 -25.59
N SER A 26 -6.61 -16.23 -26.38
CA SER A 26 -6.48 -16.37 -27.83
C SER A 26 -5.16 -17.02 -28.26
N ALA A 27 -4.08 -16.78 -27.50
CA ALA A 27 -2.77 -17.37 -27.74
C ALA A 27 -1.95 -17.39 -26.43
N PHE A 28 -1.05 -18.36 -26.31
CA PHE A 28 -0.06 -18.44 -25.24
C PHE A 28 1.26 -18.90 -25.84
N GLU A 29 2.30 -18.10 -25.62
CA GLU A 29 3.64 -18.36 -26.15
C GLU A 29 4.62 -18.43 -24.98
N VAL A 30 5.54 -19.40 -25.05
CA VAL A 30 6.59 -19.61 -24.06
C VAL A 30 7.93 -19.34 -24.73
N TYR A 31 8.71 -18.47 -24.11
CA TYR A 31 10.04 -18.13 -24.56
C TYR A 31 11.05 -18.51 -23.48
N GLU A 32 12.15 -19.11 -23.91
CA GLU A 32 13.32 -19.26 -23.06
C GLU A 32 14.06 -17.91 -23.05
N LEU A 33 14.09 -17.28 -21.88
CA LEU A 33 15.00 -16.18 -21.63
C LEU A 33 16.35 -16.82 -21.34
N GLY A 34 17.39 -16.44 -22.08
CA GLY A 34 18.71 -17.08 -22.05
C GLY A 34 19.34 -17.15 -20.66
N GLU A 35 20.57 -17.66 -20.57
CA GLU A 35 21.19 -18.09 -19.30
C GLU A 35 21.23 -17.05 -18.16
N ALA A 36 21.09 -15.74 -18.46
CA ALA A 36 21.08 -14.69 -17.45
C ALA A 36 20.05 -13.58 -17.74
N LEU A 37 19.44 -13.07 -16.66
CA LEU A 37 18.67 -11.82 -16.69
C LEU A 37 19.64 -10.64 -16.41
N PRO A 38 19.92 -9.76 -17.37
CA PRO A 38 20.91 -8.70 -17.18
C PRO A 38 20.39 -7.63 -16.20
N PRO A 39 21.21 -7.13 -15.25
CA PRO A 39 20.80 -6.03 -14.39
C PRO A 39 20.34 -4.80 -15.19
N LEU A 40 19.30 -4.12 -14.72
CA LEU A 40 18.85 -2.87 -15.32
C LEU A 40 19.93 -1.79 -15.12
N ALA A 41 20.38 -1.18 -16.22
CA ALA A 41 21.26 -0.02 -16.14
C ALA A 41 20.48 1.18 -15.55
N LEU A 42 20.97 1.71 -14.43
CA LEU A 42 20.42 2.89 -13.76
C LEU A 42 21.44 4.03 -13.78
N PRO A 43 21.04 5.28 -14.08
CA PRO A 43 21.94 6.43 -14.10
C PRO A 43 22.46 6.71 -12.69
N PRO A 44 23.71 7.17 -12.43
CA PRO A 44 24.20 7.49 -11.09
C PRO A 44 23.28 8.45 -10.30
N ALA A 45 23.00 8.14 -9.04
CA ALA A 45 22.26 9.03 -8.14
C ALA A 45 22.62 8.72 -6.67
N GLU A 46 22.79 9.78 -5.89
CA GLU A 46 22.96 9.72 -4.45
C GLU A 46 21.59 9.61 -3.78
N ASN A 47 21.46 8.73 -2.78
CA ASN A 47 20.23 8.52 -2.02
C ASN A 47 18.98 8.35 -2.91
N ARG A 48 19.00 7.34 -3.79
CA ARG A 48 17.93 7.08 -4.77
C ARG A 48 16.60 6.76 -4.10
N ARG A 49 15.51 7.07 -4.80
CA ARG A 49 14.20 6.50 -4.47
C ARG A 49 14.21 4.98 -4.49
N ALA A 50 13.43 4.40 -3.60
CA ALA A 50 13.34 2.96 -3.40
C ALA A 50 12.14 2.38 -4.14
N LEU A 51 12.35 1.26 -4.84
CA LEU A 51 11.31 0.51 -5.54
C LEU A 51 11.46 -0.96 -5.15
N GLY A 52 10.38 -1.62 -4.76
CA GLY A 52 10.51 -2.94 -4.17
C GLY A 52 9.29 -3.83 -4.25
N LEU A 53 9.46 -4.99 -3.66
CA LEU A 53 8.40 -5.98 -3.49
C LEU A 53 7.94 -6.03 -2.03
N TYR A 54 6.67 -6.41 -1.87
CA TYR A 54 6.00 -6.57 -0.59
C TYR A 54 5.29 -7.92 -0.54
N TRP A 55 5.31 -8.57 0.63
CA TRP A 55 4.46 -9.72 0.91
C TRP A 55 3.65 -9.49 2.20
N GLU A 56 2.39 -9.90 2.20
CA GLU A 56 1.58 -10.04 3.43
C GLU A 56 1.81 -11.41 4.10
N ASP A 57 2.01 -12.43 3.27
CA ASP A 57 2.14 -13.83 3.63
C ASP A 57 3.57 -14.35 3.41
N PRO A 58 4.07 -15.29 4.23
CA PRO A 58 5.43 -15.81 4.09
C PRO A 58 5.62 -16.78 2.89
N MET A 59 5.36 -16.35 1.64
CA MET A 59 5.35 -17.16 0.40
C MET A 59 6.51 -16.86 -0.57
N LEU A 60 7.70 -16.54 -0.05
CA LEU A 60 8.80 -16.05 -0.91
C LEU A 60 9.33 -17.15 -1.84
N SER A 61 9.51 -18.36 -1.33
CA SER A 61 10.16 -19.46 -2.04
C SER A 61 9.40 -19.84 -3.31
N GLU A 62 8.09 -19.97 -3.19
CA GLU A 62 7.18 -20.36 -4.27
C GLU A 62 7.18 -19.35 -5.41
N CYS A 63 7.33 -18.07 -5.09
CA CYS A 63 7.36 -16.96 -6.05
C CYS A 63 8.62 -16.93 -6.93
N PHE A 64 9.72 -17.53 -6.49
CA PHE A 64 11.01 -17.54 -7.21
C PHE A 64 11.46 -18.95 -7.62
N GLY A 65 10.52 -19.91 -7.63
CA GLY A 65 10.78 -21.28 -8.08
C GLY A 65 11.43 -22.19 -7.02
N GLY A 66 11.49 -21.76 -5.77
CA GLY A 66 11.83 -22.59 -4.62
C GLY A 66 10.64 -23.43 -4.13
N ARG A 67 10.91 -24.40 -3.25
CA ARG A 67 9.93 -25.39 -2.79
C ARG A 67 9.06 -24.83 -1.64
N HIS A 68 7.81 -25.28 -1.58
CA HIS A 68 6.93 -25.01 -0.44
C HIS A 68 7.53 -25.66 0.82
N LEU A 69 7.59 -24.92 1.93
CA LEU A 69 8.19 -25.36 3.20
C LEU A 69 9.67 -25.79 3.08
N GLU A 70 10.45 -25.12 2.24
CA GLU A 70 11.88 -25.46 2.07
C GLU A 70 12.64 -25.28 3.40
N LYS A 71 13.37 -26.33 3.81
CA LYS A 71 14.15 -26.39 5.05
C LYS A 71 15.65 -26.44 4.83
N ASP A 72 16.09 -26.66 3.60
CA ASP A 72 17.48 -26.66 3.21
C ASP A 72 17.93 -25.25 2.83
N SER A 73 18.82 -24.67 3.63
CA SER A 73 19.36 -23.34 3.39
C SER A 73 20.10 -23.22 2.06
N GLN A 74 20.76 -24.27 1.55
CA GLN A 74 21.48 -24.20 0.27
C GLN A 74 20.51 -24.14 -0.90
N ARG A 75 19.43 -24.93 -0.86
CA ARG A 75 18.36 -24.82 -1.86
C ARG A 75 17.64 -23.48 -1.78
N PHE A 76 17.33 -22.98 -0.58
CA PHE A 76 16.75 -21.65 -0.44
C PHE A 76 17.65 -20.55 -1.05
N ILE A 77 18.97 -20.65 -0.85
CA ILE A 77 19.93 -19.75 -1.47
C ILE A 77 19.81 -19.78 -3.00
N SER A 78 19.99 -20.94 -3.62
CA SER A 78 20.11 -21.06 -5.08
C SER A 78 18.77 -20.96 -5.82
N GLU A 79 17.69 -21.45 -5.20
CA GLU A 79 16.37 -21.54 -5.83
C GLU A 79 15.40 -20.43 -5.39
N THR A 80 15.78 -19.56 -4.45
CA THR A 80 14.92 -18.45 -3.99
C THR A 80 15.69 -17.14 -3.85
N ALA A 81 16.67 -17.07 -2.94
CA ALA A 81 17.35 -15.81 -2.64
C ALA A 81 18.11 -15.25 -3.86
N ASP A 82 18.93 -16.07 -4.52
CA ASP A 82 19.73 -15.64 -5.68
C ASP A 82 18.86 -15.29 -6.90
N ARG A 83 17.76 -16.03 -7.10
CA ARG A 83 16.78 -15.75 -8.17
C ARG A 83 16.01 -14.47 -7.90
N MET A 84 15.58 -14.22 -6.66
CA MET A 84 14.96 -12.97 -6.26
C MET A 84 15.92 -11.79 -6.45
N VAL A 85 17.17 -11.90 -6.00
CA VAL A 85 18.17 -10.82 -6.21
C VAL A 85 18.37 -10.57 -7.70
N THR A 86 18.48 -11.61 -8.50
CA THR A 86 18.58 -11.51 -9.97
C THR A 86 17.37 -10.79 -10.56
N TYR A 87 16.16 -11.16 -10.13
CA TYR A 87 14.91 -10.54 -10.57
C TYR A 87 14.83 -9.05 -10.21
N LEU A 88 15.13 -8.70 -8.95
CA LEU A 88 15.12 -7.32 -8.49
C LEU A 88 16.15 -6.48 -9.27
N ARG A 89 17.35 -7.01 -9.50
CA ARG A 89 18.36 -6.33 -10.34
C ARG A 89 17.90 -6.13 -11.78
N TRP A 90 17.29 -7.15 -12.39
CA TRP A 90 16.79 -7.09 -13.78
C TRP A 90 15.63 -6.12 -13.94
N THR A 91 14.74 -6.03 -12.96
CA THR A 91 13.60 -5.09 -12.96
C THR A 91 13.97 -3.70 -12.47
N GLY A 92 15.18 -3.53 -11.92
CA GLY A 92 15.64 -2.28 -11.33
C GLY A 92 15.09 -2.03 -9.93
N MET A 93 14.50 -3.00 -9.25
CA MET A 93 14.07 -2.90 -7.85
C MET A 93 15.23 -3.14 -6.88
N ASN A 94 15.09 -2.66 -5.64
CA ASN A 94 16.12 -2.80 -4.60
C ASN A 94 15.56 -3.01 -3.19
N THR A 95 14.25 -3.08 -2.99
CA THR A 95 13.68 -3.18 -1.63
C THR A 95 12.79 -4.40 -1.48
N LEU A 96 12.84 -5.03 -0.31
CA LEU A 96 11.92 -6.07 0.11
C LEU A 96 11.32 -5.72 1.47
N ILE A 97 10.00 -5.60 1.52
CA ILE A 97 9.22 -5.66 2.77
C ILE A 97 8.67 -7.07 2.90
N TYR A 98 8.96 -7.74 4.02
CA TYR A 98 8.61 -9.15 4.17
C TYR A 98 8.07 -9.48 5.56
N PRO A 99 7.00 -10.28 5.69
CA PRO A 99 6.39 -10.58 6.98
C PRO A 99 7.28 -11.58 7.72
N VAL A 100 8.02 -11.09 8.71
CA VAL A 100 8.86 -11.93 9.58
C VAL A 100 8.16 -12.26 10.89
N ALA A 101 7.01 -11.66 11.16
CA ALA A 101 6.11 -12.02 12.23
C ALA A 101 4.68 -11.95 11.70
N PHE A 102 3.95 -13.06 11.81
CA PHE A 102 2.73 -13.29 11.04
C PHE A 102 1.71 -14.03 11.88
N TYR A 103 0.55 -13.41 12.11
CA TYR A 103 -0.56 -13.95 12.88
C TYR A 103 -0.13 -14.48 14.26
N GLN A 104 0.13 -15.78 14.38
CA GLN A 104 0.36 -16.48 15.65
C GLN A 104 1.82 -16.39 16.15
N GLY A 105 2.53 -15.33 15.78
CA GLY A 105 3.79 -14.95 16.41
C GLY A 105 4.95 -14.71 15.44
N PRO A 106 6.16 -14.59 15.98
CA PRO A 106 7.35 -14.35 15.17
C PRO A 106 7.75 -15.56 14.32
N GLY A 107 8.13 -15.26 13.09
CA GLY A 107 8.69 -16.14 12.06
C GLY A 107 10.16 -16.54 12.32
N PHE A 108 10.65 -16.35 13.54
CA PHE A 108 12.02 -16.68 13.95
C PHE A 108 12.04 -16.92 15.47
N ALA A 109 12.95 -17.78 15.93
CA ALA A 109 13.12 -18.01 17.36
C ALA A 109 13.61 -16.73 18.05
N MET A 110 13.07 -16.39 19.21
CA MET A 110 13.49 -15.24 20.02
C MET A 110 14.05 -15.69 21.37
N LEU A 111 14.83 -14.85 22.04
CA LEU A 111 15.24 -15.10 23.43
C LEU A 111 14.08 -14.88 24.42
N ALA A 112 13.21 -13.91 24.14
CA ALA A 112 12.11 -13.50 25.04
C ALA A 112 10.88 -14.43 24.96
N GLU A 113 10.72 -15.15 23.86
CA GLU A 113 9.75 -16.24 23.70
C GLU A 113 10.50 -17.54 23.96
N ASN A 114 10.01 -18.44 24.83
CA ASN A 114 10.65 -19.72 25.10
C ASN A 114 10.70 -20.61 23.84
N LEU A 115 11.64 -20.39 22.92
CA LEU A 115 11.93 -21.12 21.67
C LEU A 115 10.74 -21.41 20.71
N VAL A 116 9.50 -21.06 21.04
CA VAL A 116 8.33 -21.36 20.21
C VAL A 116 8.17 -20.28 19.14
N ALA A 117 8.56 -20.67 17.94
CA ALA A 117 8.25 -20.02 16.68
C ALA A 117 6.73 -20.02 16.40
N GLY A 118 6.18 -18.91 15.89
CA GLY A 118 4.78 -18.80 15.47
C GLY A 118 4.50 -19.42 14.10
N SER A 119 3.24 -19.31 13.64
CA SER A 119 2.85 -19.70 12.28
C SER A 119 3.69 -18.97 11.22
N GLY A 120 4.13 -19.68 10.19
CA GLY A 120 4.98 -19.15 9.12
C GLY A 120 6.45 -19.55 9.24
N VAL A 121 6.92 -20.00 10.42
CA VAL A 121 8.30 -20.53 10.57
C VAL A 121 8.52 -21.80 9.78
N GLU A 122 7.49 -22.59 9.60
CA GLU A 122 7.52 -23.76 8.74
C GLU A 122 7.84 -23.42 7.27
N ARG A 123 7.65 -22.16 6.82
CA ARG A 123 7.79 -21.80 5.40
C ARG A 123 9.22 -21.58 4.92
N HIS A 124 10.16 -21.30 5.82
CA HIS A 124 11.55 -20.98 5.49
C HIS A 124 12.56 -21.83 6.27
N PRO A 125 13.80 -21.99 5.77
CA PRO A 125 14.86 -22.63 6.53
C PRO A 125 15.29 -21.76 7.73
N PRO A 126 15.96 -22.33 8.73
CA PRO A 126 16.61 -21.55 9.78
C PRO A 126 17.53 -20.47 9.19
N ASN A 127 17.57 -19.29 9.83
CA ASN A 127 18.42 -18.16 9.46
C ASN A 127 18.19 -17.60 8.03
N TYR A 128 17.02 -17.84 7.42
CA TYR A 128 16.72 -17.31 6.08
C TYR A 128 16.87 -15.78 6.02
N ILE A 129 16.56 -15.06 7.10
CA ILE A 129 16.72 -13.60 7.17
C ILE A 129 18.19 -13.19 7.08
N ASP A 130 19.09 -13.88 7.80
CA ASP A 130 20.53 -13.65 7.71
C ASP A 130 21.06 -13.94 6.30
N ILE A 131 20.51 -14.96 5.62
CA ILE A 131 20.83 -15.25 4.21
C ILE A 131 20.42 -14.07 3.32
N LEU A 132 19.19 -13.58 3.45
CA LEU A 132 18.67 -12.45 2.67
C LEU A 132 19.50 -11.18 2.90
N LEU A 133 19.79 -10.85 4.17
CA LEU A 133 20.60 -9.68 4.52
C LEU A 133 21.99 -9.73 3.89
N ARG A 134 22.71 -10.87 4.01
CA ARG A 134 24.03 -11.04 3.38
C ARG A 134 23.99 -10.91 1.86
N ARG A 135 22.93 -11.41 1.22
CA ARG A 135 22.75 -11.26 -0.23
C ARG A 135 22.49 -9.81 -0.61
N PHE A 136 21.73 -9.09 0.19
CA PHE A 136 21.41 -7.67 -0.06
C PHE A 136 22.64 -6.78 0.17
N GLU A 137 23.42 -7.04 1.22
CA GLU A 137 24.71 -6.40 1.47
C GLU A 137 25.66 -6.53 0.28
N ALA A 138 25.76 -7.72 -0.30
CA ALA A 138 26.61 -7.98 -1.47
C ALA A 138 26.19 -7.18 -2.72
N THR A 139 24.96 -6.64 -2.77
CA THR A 139 24.53 -5.75 -3.84
C THR A 139 24.93 -4.29 -3.62
N GLY A 140 25.14 -3.87 -2.37
CA GLY A 140 25.47 -2.49 -1.97
C GLY A 140 24.30 -1.49 -2.00
N ASP A 141 23.13 -1.84 -2.56
CA ASP A 141 22.01 -0.91 -2.80
C ASP A 141 20.65 -1.48 -2.34
N PHE A 142 20.62 -2.72 -1.83
CA PHE A 142 19.37 -3.39 -1.46
C PHE A 142 18.99 -3.15 0.00
N ALA A 143 17.69 -3.02 0.23
CA ALA A 143 17.07 -2.78 1.53
C ALA A 143 16.11 -3.92 1.91
N PHE A 144 16.24 -4.39 3.14
CA PHE A 144 15.33 -5.32 3.79
C PHE A 144 14.61 -4.62 4.95
N ILE A 145 13.29 -4.72 4.95
CA ILE A 145 12.41 -4.17 5.97
C ILE A 145 11.50 -5.32 6.45
N PRO A 146 11.81 -5.95 7.60
CA PRO A 146 10.88 -6.89 8.20
C PRO A 146 9.56 -6.20 8.57
N GLU A 147 8.45 -6.86 8.24
CA GLU A 147 7.12 -6.49 8.66
C GLU A 147 6.64 -7.39 9.82
N ILE A 148 5.91 -6.76 10.75
CA ILE A 148 5.11 -7.40 11.77
C ILE A 148 3.63 -7.30 11.36
N ASN A 149 3.07 -8.40 10.87
CA ASN A 149 1.67 -8.53 10.46
C ASN A 149 0.85 -9.25 11.54
N CYS A 150 -0.04 -8.52 12.22
CA CYS A 150 -0.96 -9.06 13.23
C CYS A 150 -0.29 -10.00 14.25
N CYS A 151 0.95 -9.69 14.65
CA CYS A 151 1.76 -10.59 15.45
C CYS A 151 1.24 -10.73 16.88
N LEU A 152 0.93 -11.97 17.23
CA LEU A 152 0.47 -12.39 18.54
C LEU A 152 1.40 -13.50 19.02
N SER A 153 2.52 -13.09 19.62
CA SER A 153 3.47 -14.03 20.20
C SER A 153 2.83 -14.91 21.28
N TRP A 154 3.44 -16.06 21.60
CA TRP A 154 2.88 -16.95 22.61
C TRP A 154 2.78 -16.27 23.98
N SER A 155 3.78 -15.48 24.37
CA SER A 155 3.71 -14.72 25.63
C SER A 155 2.61 -13.64 25.63
N MET A 156 2.20 -13.16 24.45
CA MET A 156 1.05 -12.27 24.33
C MET A 156 -0.29 -13.02 24.39
N LEU A 157 -0.32 -14.26 23.92
CA LEU A 157 -1.52 -15.11 23.81
C LEU A 157 -1.74 -16.06 24.98
N SER A 158 -0.72 -16.34 25.80
CA SER A 158 -0.82 -17.21 26.96
C SER A 158 -0.69 -16.35 28.21
N PRO A 159 -1.74 -16.19 29.05
CA PRO A 159 -3.00 -16.94 29.09
C PRO A 159 -4.23 -16.15 28.60
N ILE A 160 -4.47 -16.06 27.28
CA ILE A 160 -5.60 -15.28 26.74
C ILE A 160 -6.97 -15.70 27.28
N ARG A 161 -7.13 -17.00 27.62
CA ARG A 161 -8.32 -17.53 28.28
C ARG A 161 -8.47 -17.02 29.72
N GLU A 162 -7.37 -16.78 30.44
CA GLU A 162 -7.39 -16.16 31.77
C GLU A 162 -7.65 -14.66 31.66
N HIS A 163 -7.03 -13.98 30.69
CA HIS A 163 -7.31 -12.57 30.42
C HIS A 163 -8.77 -12.32 30.05
N ALA A 164 -9.38 -13.21 29.26
CA ALA A 164 -10.81 -13.16 28.96
C ALA A 164 -11.70 -13.39 30.20
N ARG A 165 -11.20 -14.10 31.22
CA ARG A 165 -11.89 -14.32 32.51
C ARG A 165 -11.61 -13.22 33.53
N THR A 166 -10.64 -12.34 33.26
CA THR A 166 -10.23 -11.22 34.12
C THR A 166 -10.25 -9.89 33.34
N PRO A 167 -11.39 -9.52 32.71
CA PRO A 167 -11.50 -8.33 31.88
C PRO A 167 -11.18 -7.04 32.65
N GLU A 168 -11.32 -7.02 33.97
CA GLU A 168 -10.94 -5.92 34.84
C GLU A 168 -9.44 -5.59 34.81
N LYS A 169 -8.57 -6.56 34.44
CA LYS A 169 -7.14 -6.33 34.24
C LYS A 169 -6.86 -5.58 32.92
N GLY A 170 -7.83 -5.51 32.01
CA GLY A 170 -7.77 -4.71 30.79
C GLY A 170 -6.72 -5.11 29.76
N TYR A 171 -6.16 -6.32 29.85
CA TYR A 171 -5.17 -6.80 28.88
C TYR A 171 -5.77 -6.99 27.48
N LEU A 172 -7.04 -7.43 27.41
CA LEU A 172 -7.84 -7.42 26.18
C LEU A 172 -8.62 -6.12 26.09
N ALA A 173 -8.70 -5.55 24.90
CA ALA A 173 -9.59 -4.43 24.65
C ALA A 173 -11.04 -4.91 24.69
N VAL A 174 -11.91 -4.09 25.28
CA VAL A 174 -13.37 -4.34 25.33
C VAL A 174 -14.09 -3.28 24.51
N SER A 175 -15.07 -3.69 23.72
CA SER A 175 -15.89 -2.78 22.92
C SER A 175 -16.93 -2.04 23.78
N ASN A 176 -17.58 -1.02 23.21
CA ASN A 176 -18.71 -0.32 23.81
C ASN A 176 -19.92 -1.23 24.13
N GLN A 177 -19.97 -2.44 23.57
CA GLN A 177 -20.99 -3.45 23.86
C GLN A 177 -20.52 -4.50 24.87
N GLY A 178 -19.34 -4.33 25.49
CA GLY A 178 -18.78 -5.31 26.42
C GLY A 178 -18.20 -6.56 25.74
N LYS A 179 -17.95 -6.53 24.43
CA LYS A 179 -17.40 -7.68 23.69
C LYS A 179 -15.88 -7.66 23.67
N THR A 180 -15.28 -8.83 23.79
CA THR A 180 -13.84 -9.08 23.58
C THR A 180 -13.63 -9.91 22.33
N LEU A 181 -12.52 -9.71 21.63
CA LEU A 181 -12.09 -10.60 20.55
C LEU A 181 -10.99 -11.53 21.07
N THR A 182 -11.24 -12.85 20.98
CA THR A 182 -10.30 -13.91 21.42
C THR A 182 -10.07 -14.98 20.35
N GLY A 183 -10.47 -14.71 19.10
CA GLY A 183 -10.41 -15.65 17.98
C GLY A 183 -9.01 -15.79 17.38
N MET A 184 -8.92 -15.92 16.06
CA MET A 184 -7.62 -15.92 15.35
C MET A 184 -6.86 -14.58 15.49
N TYR A 185 -7.61 -13.48 15.61
CA TYR A 185 -7.11 -12.11 15.79
C TYR A 185 -7.66 -11.50 17.08
N PRO A 186 -7.17 -11.90 18.26
CA PRO A 186 -7.51 -11.23 19.49
C PRO A 186 -7.07 -9.76 19.49
N ARG A 187 -7.92 -8.92 20.10
CA ARG A 187 -7.61 -7.50 20.26
C ARG A 187 -7.00 -7.25 21.63
N LEU A 188 -5.67 -7.16 21.66
CA LEU A 188 -4.92 -6.75 22.84
C LEU A 188 -5.10 -5.25 23.05
N ASN A 189 -5.01 -4.82 24.31
CA ASN A 189 -5.14 -3.41 24.66
C ASN A 189 -3.82 -2.66 24.35
N VAL A 190 -3.86 -1.78 23.35
CA VAL A 190 -2.69 -1.01 22.87
C VAL A 190 -2.06 -0.12 23.96
N VAL A 191 -2.83 0.32 24.96
CA VAL A 191 -2.32 1.15 26.06
C VAL A 191 -1.84 0.33 27.25
N HIS A 192 -2.03 -0.99 27.26
CA HIS A 192 -1.64 -1.82 28.39
C HIS A 192 -0.11 -2.02 28.41
N PRO A 193 0.59 -1.72 29.53
CA PRO A 193 2.05 -1.77 29.61
C PRO A 193 2.65 -3.11 29.21
N SER A 194 2.02 -4.23 29.62
CA SER A 194 2.50 -5.57 29.24
C SER A 194 2.49 -5.81 27.73
N TYR A 195 1.47 -5.35 27.00
CA TYR A 195 1.45 -5.51 25.54
C TYR A 195 2.56 -4.67 24.90
N GLN A 196 2.68 -3.41 25.32
CA GLN A 196 3.71 -2.51 24.80
C GLN A 196 5.12 -3.04 25.04
N GLU A 197 5.40 -3.60 26.23
CA GLU A 197 6.70 -4.21 26.53
C GLU A 197 7.00 -5.40 25.62
N ARG A 198 6.02 -6.30 25.44
CA ARG A 198 6.21 -7.50 24.60
C ARG A 198 6.50 -7.14 23.15
N LEU A 199 5.79 -6.17 22.57
CA LEU A 199 6.09 -5.71 21.21
C LEU A 199 7.45 -4.98 21.15
N THR A 200 7.79 -4.21 22.19
CA THR A 200 9.11 -3.56 22.26
C THR A 200 10.26 -4.59 22.32
N GLU A 201 10.08 -5.70 23.03
CA GLU A 201 11.05 -6.80 23.05
C GLU A 201 11.24 -7.45 21.68
N ILE A 202 10.17 -7.62 20.89
CA ILE A 202 10.27 -8.08 19.50
C ILE A 202 11.16 -7.13 18.67
N PHE A 203 10.98 -5.82 18.81
CA PHE A 203 11.81 -4.81 18.14
C PHE A 203 13.28 -4.89 18.58
N ARG A 204 13.53 -4.99 19.89
CA ARG A 204 14.87 -5.12 20.46
C ARG A 204 15.58 -6.37 19.95
N GLU A 205 14.87 -7.49 19.86
CA GLU A 205 15.41 -8.74 19.35
C GLU A 205 15.79 -8.66 17.87
N MET A 206 14.95 -8.05 17.03
CA MET A 206 15.29 -7.80 15.61
C MET A 206 16.51 -6.90 15.48
N CYS A 207 16.56 -5.80 16.24
CA CYS A 207 17.70 -4.88 16.24
C CYS A 207 18.99 -5.55 16.71
N ARG A 208 18.93 -6.38 17.76
CA ARG A 208 20.07 -7.13 18.28
C ARG A 208 20.63 -8.13 17.27
N ARG A 209 19.79 -8.71 16.40
CA ARG A 209 20.20 -9.70 15.40
C ARG A 209 20.67 -9.07 14.10
N TRP A 210 19.97 -8.05 13.63
CA TRP A 210 20.11 -7.54 12.26
C TRP A 210 20.52 -6.07 12.19
N GLY A 211 20.63 -5.39 13.33
CA GLY A 211 20.98 -3.97 13.42
C GLY A 211 22.30 -3.63 12.74
N ASP A 212 23.29 -4.52 12.79
CA ASP A 212 24.61 -4.30 12.18
C ASP A 212 24.59 -4.39 10.64
N SER A 213 23.55 -5.02 10.05
CA SER A 213 23.46 -5.18 8.60
C SER A 213 23.08 -3.88 7.91
N PRO A 214 23.89 -3.31 7.00
CA PRO A 214 23.51 -2.08 6.29
C PRO A 214 22.28 -2.24 5.40
N ALA A 215 21.93 -3.48 5.03
CA ALA A 215 20.70 -3.79 4.30
C ALA A 215 19.44 -3.72 5.17
N PHE A 216 19.54 -3.90 6.49
CA PHE A 216 18.43 -3.70 7.41
C PHE A 216 18.09 -2.21 7.50
N LYS A 217 16.88 -1.80 7.06
CA LYS A 217 16.48 -0.38 6.95
C LYS A 217 15.36 0.06 7.88
N GLY A 218 14.82 -0.85 8.69
CA GLY A 218 13.76 -0.51 9.63
C GLY A 218 12.86 -1.68 9.96
N ILE A 219 11.73 -1.39 10.59
CA ILE A 219 10.68 -2.36 10.87
C ILE A 219 9.36 -1.74 10.46
N GLN A 220 8.53 -2.50 9.75
CA GLN A 220 7.17 -2.12 9.40
C GLN A 220 6.15 -2.73 10.36
N LEU A 221 5.21 -1.91 10.82
CA LEU A 221 3.97 -2.39 11.43
C LEU A 221 2.87 -2.39 10.37
N HIS A 222 2.23 -3.54 10.20
CA HIS A 222 1.10 -3.69 9.29
C HIS A 222 -0.20 -3.26 10.01
N LEU A 223 -0.66 -2.03 9.78
CA LEU A 223 -1.85 -1.49 10.42
C LEU A 223 -3.12 -1.88 9.65
N VAL A 224 -3.67 -3.03 10.03
CA VAL A 224 -5.04 -3.46 9.69
C VAL A 224 -5.98 -3.28 10.86
N ILE A 225 -7.29 -3.28 10.61
CA ILE A 225 -8.30 -3.08 11.65
C ILE A 225 -8.23 -4.14 12.75
N GLU A 226 -7.85 -5.37 12.41
CA GLU A 226 -7.66 -6.50 13.34
C GLU A 226 -6.41 -6.38 14.21
N SER A 227 -5.42 -5.59 13.78
CA SER A 227 -4.15 -5.48 14.50
C SER A 227 -4.32 -4.77 15.84
N SER A 228 -3.48 -5.16 16.81
CA SER A 228 -3.47 -4.54 18.15
C SER A 228 -2.50 -3.35 18.25
N PHE A 229 -1.95 -2.89 17.13
CA PHE A 229 -1.01 -1.74 17.11
C PHE A 229 -1.68 -0.39 17.40
N TRP A 230 -3.00 -0.39 17.52
CA TRP A 230 -3.87 0.77 17.69
C TRP A 230 -5.23 0.29 18.20
N PHE A 231 -6.19 1.21 18.38
CA PHE A 231 -7.51 0.82 18.88
C PHE A 231 -8.41 0.15 17.83
N GLY A 232 -8.14 0.34 16.53
CA GLY A 232 -8.91 -0.26 15.43
C GLY A 232 -10.31 0.32 15.18
N GLY A 233 -10.94 0.96 16.16
CA GLY A 233 -12.23 1.65 15.97
C GLY A 233 -12.62 2.56 17.14
N PRO A 234 -13.58 3.48 16.95
CA PRO A 234 -14.08 4.34 18.03
C PRO A 234 -14.71 3.54 19.17
N GLU A 235 -15.28 2.38 18.88
CA GLU A 235 -15.98 1.50 19.83
C GLU A 235 -15.06 0.75 20.80
N TRP A 236 -13.76 0.66 20.52
CA TRP A 236 -12.80 -0.07 21.35
C TRP A 236 -12.11 0.81 22.40
N GLY A 237 -11.57 0.16 23.44
CA GLY A 237 -10.94 0.84 24.58
C GLY A 237 -11.92 1.22 25.69
N CYS A 238 -13.12 0.62 25.68
CA CYS A 238 -14.13 0.83 26.72
C CYS A 238 -13.90 -0.06 27.95
N ASP A 239 -12.78 -0.78 28.05
CA ASP A 239 -12.43 -1.61 29.20
C ASP A 239 -12.15 -0.80 30.47
N ASP A 240 -12.22 -1.45 31.63
CA ASP A 240 -12.11 -0.79 32.93
C ASP A 240 -10.72 -0.18 33.17
N PHE A 241 -9.67 -0.80 32.66
CA PHE A 241 -8.30 -0.29 32.77
C PHE A 241 -8.12 1.00 31.95
N THR A 242 -8.44 0.98 30.66
CA THR A 242 -8.23 2.13 29.75
C THR A 242 -8.99 3.36 30.24
N VAL A 243 -10.24 3.20 30.67
CA VAL A 243 -11.06 4.33 31.14
C VAL A 243 -10.63 4.82 32.52
N ALA A 244 -10.19 3.94 33.41
CA ALA A 244 -9.60 4.35 34.69
C ALA A 244 -8.32 5.17 34.46
N LEU A 245 -7.47 4.73 33.52
CA LEU A 245 -6.24 5.45 33.18
C LEU A 245 -6.53 6.83 32.57
N PHE A 246 -7.48 6.92 31.63
CA PHE A 246 -7.91 8.21 31.09
C PHE A 246 -8.46 9.14 32.17
N ARG A 247 -9.34 8.65 33.05
CA ARG A 247 -9.86 9.44 34.17
C ARG A 247 -8.74 9.97 35.06
N GLN A 248 -7.75 9.13 35.36
CA GLN A 248 -6.61 9.49 36.20
C GLN A 248 -5.75 10.58 35.55
N GLU A 249 -5.42 10.43 34.27
CA GLU A 249 -4.46 11.32 33.60
C GLU A 249 -5.09 12.60 33.04
N SER A 250 -6.33 12.54 32.57
CA SER A 250 -7.04 13.72 32.03
C SER A 250 -7.68 14.58 33.12
N GLY A 251 -7.92 14.02 34.31
CA GLY A 251 -8.66 14.68 35.39
C GLY A 251 -10.15 14.86 35.10
N VAL A 252 -10.69 14.29 34.01
CA VAL A 252 -12.11 14.39 33.65
C VAL A 252 -12.98 13.73 34.74
N PRO A 253 -13.95 14.44 35.33
CA PRO A 253 -14.78 13.93 36.43
C PRO A 253 -15.86 12.98 35.92
N MET A 254 -15.45 11.77 35.56
CA MET A 254 -16.32 10.75 35.00
C MET A 254 -17.06 9.95 36.10
N PRO A 255 -18.37 9.69 35.95
CA PRO A 255 -19.12 8.81 36.85
C PRO A 255 -18.52 7.40 36.94
N GLN A 256 -18.76 6.71 38.05
CA GLN A 256 -18.49 5.28 38.12
C GLN A 256 -19.65 4.52 37.46
N PHE A 257 -19.31 3.69 36.47
CA PHE A 257 -20.27 2.83 35.78
C PHE A 257 -20.06 1.38 36.25
N THR A 258 -21.14 0.69 36.59
CA THR A 258 -21.11 -0.68 37.16
C THR A 258 -22.06 -1.62 36.42
N GLY A 259 -21.86 -2.92 36.58
CA GLY A 259 -22.70 -3.94 35.93
C GLY A 259 -22.41 -4.10 34.44
N GLU A 260 -23.26 -4.84 33.73
CA GLU A 260 -23.06 -5.16 32.30
C GLU A 260 -23.30 -3.95 31.39
N GLN A 261 -24.23 -3.07 31.76
CA GLN A 261 -24.55 -1.84 31.02
C GLN A 261 -23.47 -0.76 31.16
N ARG A 262 -22.40 -1.01 31.92
CA ARG A 262 -21.34 -0.03 32.14
C ARG A 262 -20.65 0.37 30.84
N TYR A 263 -20.46 -0.55 29.90
CA TYR A 263 -19.77 -0.29 28.63
C TYR A 263 -20.53 0.66 27.70
N PRO A 264 -21.83 0.41 27.39
CA PRO A 264 -22.58 1.35 26.56
C PRO A 264 -22.79 2.69 27.26
N GLN A 265 -23.11 2.71 28.56
CA GLN A 265 -23.29 3.95 29.32
C GLN A 265 -22.02 4.81 29.36
N ARG A 266 -20.87 4.18 29.55
CA ARG A 266 -19.54 4.82 29.51
C ARG A 266 -19.27 5.42 28.13
N TYR A 267 -19.53 4.65 27.08
CA TYR A 267 -19.32 5.12 25.71
C TYR A 267 -20.22 6.31 25.37
N ASP A 268 -21.50 6.25 25.71
CA ASP A 268 -22.45 7.35 25.51
C ASP A 268 -22.06 8.58 26.30
N TRP A 269 -21.63 8.40 27.56
CA TRP A 269 -21.14 9.50 28.38
C TRP A 269 -19.90 10.15 27.79
N LEU A 270 -18.91 9.36 27.33
CA LEU A 270 -17.72 9.89 26.66
C LEU A 270 -18.11 10.68 25.40
N ARG A 271 -18.99 10.13 24.56
CA ARG A 271 -19.48 10.78 23.33
C ARG A 271 -20.16 12.12 23.61
N GLN A 272 -20.93 12.21 24.70
CA GLN A 272 -21.68 13.42 25.05
C GLN A 272 -20.86 14.46 25.82
N ASN A 273 -19.89 14.05 26.65
CA ASN A 273 -19.29 14.93 27.65
C ASN A 273 -17.78 15.15 27.46
N ALA A 274 -17.06 14.23 26.80
CA ALA A 274 -15.59 14.24 26.80
C ALA A 274 -14.96 13.71 25.50
N TRP A 275 -15.69 13.68 24.38
CA TRP A 275 -15.27 12.93 23.19
C TRP A 275 -13.94 13.39 22.61
N GLU A 276 -13.77 14.70 22.40
CA GLU A 276 -12.52 15.22 21.84
C GLU A 276 -11.34 14.99 22.78
N GLY A 277 -11.50 15.21 24.09
CA GLY A 277 -10.46 14.94 25.07
C GLY A 277 -10.09 13.45 25.17
N TRP A 278 -11.08 12.58 25.01
CA TRP A 278 -10.87 11.13 24.92
C TRP A 278 -10.08 10.73 23.66
N LEU A 279 -10.43 11.30 22.51
CA LEU A 279 -9.71 11.04 21.25
C LEU A 279 -8.28 11.59 21.28
N ASP A 280 -8.08 12.80 21.81
CA ASP A 280 -6.75 13.40 21.96
C ASP A 280 -5.85 12.54 22.85
N TRP A 281 -6.36 12.10 24.01
CA TRP A 281 -5.63 11.22 24.91
C TRP A 281 -5.29 9.87 24.26
N ARG A 282 -6.23 9.26 23.52
CA ARG A 282 -5.96 8.03 22.77
C ARG A 282 -4.86 8.20 21.73
N CYS A 283 -4.92 9.29 20.96
CA CYS A 283 -3.90 9.62 19.95
C CYS A 283 -2.53 9.86 20.59
N GLU A 284 -2.50 10.54 21.74
CA GLU A 284 -1.27 10.77 22.49
C GLU A 284 -0.66 9.44 22.98
N LYS A 285 -1.46 8.54 23.55
CA LYS A 285 -0.96 7.24 24.03
C LYS A 285 -0.39 6.35 22.94
N VAL A 286 -1.05 6.28 21.80
CA VAL A 286 -0.54 5.52 20.65
C VAL A 286 0.72 6.18 20.09
N THR A 287 0.76 7.51 19.99
CA THR A 287 1.96 8.25 19.55
C THR A 287 3.15 8.02 20.48
N GLN A 288 2.94 8.09 21.80
CA GLN A 288 3.98 7.80 22.81
C GLN A 288 4.53 6.38 22.65
N PHE A 289 3.67 5.42 22.38
CA PHE A 289 4.09 4.05 22.13
C PHE A 289 4.92 3.92 20.84
N TYR A 290 4.49 4.54 19.74
CA TYR A 290 5.27 4.53 18.50
C TYR A 290 6.60 5.27 18.64
N ALA A 291 6.65 6.37 19.39
CA ALA A 291 7.89 7.07 19.70
C ALA A 291 8.87 6.16 20.46
N ARG A 292 8.35 5.33 21.38
CA ARG A 292 9.15 4.32 22.09
C ARG A 292 9.72 3.26 21.14
N LEU A 293 8.92 2.72 20.23
CA LEU A 293 9.38 1.74 19.23
C LEU A 293 10.40 2.36 18.25
N ALA A 294 10.14 3.57 17.79
CA ALA A 294 11.05 4.32 16.93
C ALA A 294 12.38 4.62 17.65
N ARG A 295 12.35 4.85 18.96
CA ARG A 295 13.57 5.06 19.75
C ARG A 295 14.46 3.82 19.80
N VAL A 296 13.89 2.61 19.94
CA VAL A 296 14.67 1.36 19.87
C VAL A 296 15.47 1.25 18.58
N LEU A 297 14.83 1.59 17.45
CA LEU A 297 15.49 1.62 16.15
C LEU A 297 16.60 2.68 16.10
N ALA A 298 16.32 3.91 16.54
CA ALA A 298 17.28 5.00 16.53
C ALA A 298 18.49 4.76 17.45
N ASP A 299 18.30 4.12 18.60
CA ASP A 299 19.37 3.71 19.52
C ASP A 299 20.27 2.64 18.91
N THR A 300 19.72 1.82 18.01
CA THR A 300 20.48 0.84 17.25
C THR A 300 21.25 1.51 16.11
N ARG A 301 20.56 2.32 15.30
CA ARG A 301 21.13 3.06 14.17
C ARG A 301 20.24 4.22 13.75
N LEU A 302 20.82 5.39 13.51
CA LEU A 302 20.10 6.62 13.18
C LEU A 302 19.33 6.58 11.84
N ASP A 303 19.73 5.72 10.89
CA ASP A 303 19.07 5.61 9.58
C ASP A 303 17.83 4.70 9.60
N LEU A 304 17.63 3.88 10.65
CA LEU A 304 16.52 2.93 10.73
C LEU A 304 15.17 3.63 10.92
N LYS A 305 14.17 3.17 10.16
CA LYS A 305 12.81 3.73 10.19
C LYS A 305 11.79 2.80 10.84
N LEU A 306 10.91 3.35 11.67
CA LEU A 306 9.63 2.72 11.98
C LEU A 306 8.67 3.07 10.83
N ILE A 307 8.16 2.08 10.12
CA ILE A 307 7.19 2.31 9.04
C ILE A 307 5.81 1.89 9.51
N LEU A 308 4.83 2.80 9.42
CA LEU A 308 3.43 2.48 9.62
C LEU A 308 2.79 2.18 8.26
N GLY A 309 2.56 0.89 7.98
CA GLY A 309 1.86 0.42 6.80
C GLY A 309 0.36 0.58 6.98
N LEU A 310 -0.19 1.70 6.50
CA LEU A 310 -1.61 2.06 6.60
C LEU A 310 -2.42 1.27 5.57
N ARG A 311 -2.73 0.01 5.89
CA ARG A 311 -3.59 -0.83 5.05
C ARG A 311 -5.07 -0.48 5.19
N PHE A 312 -5.46 -0.03 6.38
CA PHE A 312 -6.82 0.43 6.67
C PHE A 312 -7.26 1.59 5.77
N MET A 313 -8.53 1.58 5.34
CA MET A 313 -9.13 2.62 4.49
C MET A 313 -8.47 2.72 3.12
N SER A 314 -8.36 1.56 2.46
CA SER A 314 -8.08 1.48 1.03
C SER A 314 -9.34 1.57 0.18
N GLU A 315 -9.17 1.71 -1.13
CA GLU A 315 -10.25 1.54 -2.08
C GLU A 315 -10.70 0.08 -2.00
N GLY A 316 -11.59 -0.25 -1.06
CA GLY A 316 -11.80 -1.65 -0.61
C GLY A 316 -12.54 -1.74 0.72
N ASP A 317 -12.01 -0.99 1.68
CA ASP A 317 -12.77 -0.15 2.61
C ASP A 317 -14.20 -0.56 3.02
N ARG A 318 -14.41 -1.51 3.94
CA ARG A 318 -15.71 -1.65 4.62
C ARG A 318 -16.07 -0.41 5.46
N ASP A 319 -15.08 0.40 5.82
CA ASP A 319 -15.25 1.64 6.58
C ASP A 319 -15.47 2.90 5.70
N ILE A 320 -15.64 2.74 4.38
CA ILE A 320 -16.07 3.84 3.49
C ILE A 320 -17.36 4.56 3.99
N PRO A 321 -18.42 3.86 4.43
CA PRO A 321 -19.61 4.51 5.00
C PRO A 321 -19.27 5.39 6.21
N ARG A 322 -18.39 4.92 7.11
CA ARG A 322 -17.95 5.71 8.27
C ARG A 322 -17.22 6.99 7.83
N TRP A 323 -16.40 6.94 6.78
CA TRP A 323 -15.76 8.14 6.21
C TRP A 323 -16.78 9.12 5.64
N LEU A 324 -17.81 8.65 4.94
CA LEU A 324 -18.90 9.50 4.47
C LEU A 324 -19.64 10.16 5.64
N GLU A 325 -19.97 9.40 6.69
CA GLU A 325 -20.58 9.93 7.93
C GLU A 325 -19.68 10.93 8.67
N ALA A 326 -18.35 10.80 8.54
CA ALA A 326 -17.38 11.74 9.08
C ALA A 326 -17.24 13.01 8.22
N GLY A 327 -18.17 13.27 7.29
CA GLY A 327 -18.09 14.40 6.37
C GLY A 327 -16.90 14.29 5.42
N ARG A 328 -16.51 13.07 5.06
CA ARG A 328 -15.32 12.75 4.26
C ARG A 328 -13.99 13.19 4.89
N SER A 329 -13.92 13.22 6.23
CA SER A 329 -12.68 13.53 6.94
C SER A 329 -11.92 12.27 7.39
N MET A 330 -10.81 11.99 6.72
CA MET A 330 -9.86 10.95 7.13
C MET A 330 -9.16 11.31 8.43
N ARG A 331 -8.93 12.60 8.69
CA ARG A 331 -8.41 13.04 10.00
C ARG A 331 -9.31 12.55 11.14
N THR A 332 -10.63 12.69 11.00
CA THR A 332 -11.60 12.20 12.00
C THR A 332 -11.53 10.68 12.12
N VAL A 333 -11.59 9.96 11.00
CA VAL A 333 -11.59 8.48 10.98
C VAL A 333 -10.34 7.89 11.63
N TYR A 334 -9.17 8.50 11.40
CA TYR A 334 -7.90 8.07 12.00
C TYR A 334 -7.77 8.45 13.48
N ARG A 335 -8.22 9.64 13.90
CA ARG A 335 -8.24 10.04 15.32
C ARG A 335 -9.10 9.11 16.17
N GLU A 336 -10.24 8.66 15.64
CA GLU A 336 -11.10 7.66 16.28
C GLU A 336 -10.41 6.32 16.56
N ARG A 337 -9.30 6.03 15.87
CA ARG A 337 -8.50 4.81 16.02
C ARG A 337 -7.21 5.04 16.80
N GLY A 338 -6.95 6.29 17.20
CA GLY A 338 -5.78 6.70 17.96
C GLY A 338 -4.61 7.19 17.12
N LEU A 339 -4.81 7.63 15.88
CA LEU A 339 -3.76 8.23 15.06
C LEU A 339 -4.00 9.73 14.84
N ASP A 340 -3.00 10.55 15.16
CA ASP A 340 -2.96 11.97 14.83
C ASP A 340 -1.66 12.27 14.06
N PHE A 341 -1.77 12.57 12.77
CA PHE A 341 -0.60 12.73 11.89
C PHE A 341 0.31 13.90 12.29
N PRO A 342 -0.19 15.08 12.71
CA PRO A 342 0.66 16.13 13.28
C PRO A 342 1.48 15.67 14.50
N GLN A 343 0.93 14.81 15.37
CA GLN A 343 1.69 14.21 16.46
C GLN A 343 2.72 13.18 15.96
N LEU A 344 2.33 12.29 15.03
CA LEU A 344 3.23 11.29 14.45
C LEU A 344 4.43 11.92 13.72
N ALA A 345 4.23 13.05 13.03
CA ALA A 345 5.28 13.78 12.33
C ALA A 345 6.39 14.31 13.25
N LYS A 346 6.16 14.37 14.58
CA LYS A 346 7.17 14.74 15.57
C LYS A 346 8.18 13.63 15.85
N ILE A 347 7.93 12.40 15.38
CA ILE A 347 8.83 11.24 15.55
C ILE A 347 9.78 11.20 14.34
N PRO A 348 11.08 11.58 14.47
CA PRO A 348 11.93 11.87 13.31
C PRO A 348 12.23 10.69 12.39
N ASN A 349 12.21 9.48 12.93
CA ASN A 349 12.45 8.24 12.21
C ASN A 349 11.18 7.40 12.00
N LEU A 350 10.01 8.00 12.10
CA LEU A 350 8.74 7.39 11.68
C LEU A 350 8.43 7.76 10.23
N ALA A 351 8.07 6.77 9.42
CA ALA A 351 7.60 6.93 8.05
C ALA A 351 6.18 6.37 7.91
N LEU A 352 5.40 6.98 7.03
CA LEU A 352 4.08 6.50 6.66
C LEU A 352 4.15 5.78 5.31
N GLN A 353 3.46 4.65 5.20
CA GLN A 353 3.24 3.99 3.92
C GLN A 353 1.73 3.81 3.70
N LYS A 354 1.19 4.49 2.68
CA LYS A 354 -0.22 4.34 2.28
C LYS A 354 -0.40 3.13 1.38
N TYR A 355 -1.42 2.33 1.61
CA TYR A 355 -1.76 1.24 0.70
C TYR A 355 -2.72 1.72 -0.40
N PHE A 356 -2.47 1.26 -1.62
CA PHE A 356 -3.35 1.32 -2.78
C PHE A 356 -3.73 -0.08 -3.20
N TYR A 357 -4.94 -0.23 -3.70
CA TYR A 357 -5.47 -1.50 -4.15
C TYR A 357 -5.80 -1.40 -5.64
N PRO A 358 -4.84 -1.69 -6.53
CA PRO A 358 -4.99 -1.46 -7.96
C PRO A 358 -6.14 -2.26 -8.59
N ASN A 359 -6.45 -3.43 -8.03
CA ASN A 359 -7.40 -4.39 -8.58
C ASN A 359 -8.70 -4.55 -7.75
N ASP A 360 -8.80 -3.98 -6.54
CA ASP A 360 -10.03 -4.04 -5.74
C ASP A 360 -11.22 -3.46 -6.49
N MET A 361 -11.05 -2.33 -7.17
CA MET A 361 -12.13 -1.72 -7.94
C MET A 361 -12.69 -2.70 -8.98
N ALA A 362 -11.82 -3.40 -9.73
CA ALA A 362 -12.24 -4.39 -10.70
C ALA A 362 -12.93 -5.60 -10.03
N TRP A 363 -12.42 -6.05 -8.88
CA TRP A 363 -13.05 -7.08 -8.08
C TRP A 363 -14.46 -6.68 -7.66
N ARG A 364 -14.62 -5.45 -7.17
CA ARG A 364 -15.91 -4.89 -6.76
C ARG A 364 -16.86 -4.71 -7.90
N SER A 365 -16.44 -4.20 -9.06
CA SER A 365 -17.32 -4.16 -10.23
C SER A 365 -17.87 -5.54 -10.62
N ALA A 366 -17.10 -6.61 -10.37
CA ALA A 366 -17.53 -7.97 -10.66
C ALA A 366 -18.44 -8.60 -9.58
N HIS A 367 -18.37 -8.16 -8.32
CA HIS A 367 -19.05 -8.81 -7.18
C HIS A 367 -20.02 -7.91 -6.40
N GLN A 368 -19.94 -6.59 -6.57
CA GLN A 368 -20.68 -5.57 -5.83
C GLN A 368 -21.18 -4.48 -6.79
N ALA A 369 -22.49 -4.43 -7.04
CA ALA A 369 -23.12 -3.31 -7.74
C ALA A 369 -23.48 -2.20 -6.73
N GLY A 370 -23.20 -0.92 -7.05
CA GLY A 370 -23.76 0.24 -6.35
C GLY A 370 -22.78 1.28 -5.79
N HIS A 371 -23.33 2.27 -5.07
CA HIS A 371 -22.65 3.52 -4.64
C HIS A 371 -21.37 3.35 -3.80
N ALA A 372 -21.19 2.23 -3.08
CA ALA A 372 -19.99 1.99 -2.28
C ALA A 372 -18.71 1.89 -3.14
N HIS A 373 -18.84 1.47 -4.39
CA HIS A 373 -17.78 1.43 -5.38
C HIS A 373 -17.24 2.85 -5.67
N TYR A 374 -18.12 3.80 -5.94
CA TYR A 374 -17.76 5.18 -6.29
C TYR A 374 -17.00 5.91 -5.17
N ALA A 375 -17.47 5.76 -3.92
CA ALA A 375 -16.84 6.41 -2.79
C ALA A 375 -15.37 5.97 -2.57
N GLY A 376 -15.00 4.75 -2.97
CA GLY A 376 -13.59 4.30 -2.96
C GLY A 376 -12.70 5.05 -3.95
N LEU A 377 -13.20 5.31 -5.16
CA LEU A 377 -12.50 6.11 -6.17
C LEU A 377 -12.35 7.58 -5.76
N GLU A 378 -13.40 8.15 -5.15
CA GLU A 378 -13.33 9.49 -4.57
C GLU A 378 -12.30 9.56 -3.45
N MET A 379 -12.32 8.59 -2.54
CA MET A 379 -11.40 8.52 -1.41
C MET A 379 -9.94 8.43 -1.87
N ARG A 380 -9.63 7.58 -2.87
CA ARG A 380 -8.27 7.44 -3.47
C ARG A 380 -7.64 8.79 -3.80
N ARG A 381 -8.45 9.70 -4.37
CA ARG A 381 -8.03 11.01 -4.87
C ARG A 381 -8.49 12.16 -3.97
N SER A 382 -8.92 11.86 -2.76
CA SER A 382 -9.34 12.87 -1.80
C SER A 382 -8.17 13.79 -1.47
N ASP A 383 -8.34 15.09 -1.75
CA ASP A 383 -7.39 16.10 -1.30
C ASP A 383 -7.30 16.12 0.22
N GLU A 384 -8.42 15.93 0.94
CA GLU A 384 -8.41 15.87 2.41
C GLU A 384 -7.56 14.71 2.92
N LEU A 385 -7.65 13.52 2.30
CA LEU A 385 -6.82 12.37 2.66
C LEU A 385 -5.35 12.68 2.41
N ARG A 386 -5.03 13.20 1.22
CA ARG A 386 -3.67 13.55 0.83
C ARG A 386 -3.08 14.59 1.77
N GLN A 387 -3.81 15.67 2.07
CA GLN A 387 -3.37 16.73 2.98
C GLN A 387 -3.20 16.22 4.41
N THR A 388 -4.10 15.36 4.88
CA THR A 388 -4.01 14.72 6.20
C THR A 388 -2.74 13.88 6.34
N LEU A 389 -2.41 13.06 5.35
CA LEU A 389 -1.23 12.18 5.41
C LEU A 389 0.08 12.92 5.15
N THR A 390 0.08 13.88 4.22
CA THR A 390 1.31 14.59 3.81
C THR A 390 1.56 15.85 4.63
N LEU A 391 0.62 16.29 5.46
CA LEU A 391 0.63 17.59 6.14
C LEU A 391 0.93 18.73 5.15
N ASP A 392 0.13 18.80 4.09
CA ASP A 392 0.30 19.72 2.96
C ASP A 392 1.69 19.66 2.30
N GLY A 393 2.27 18.45 2.23
CA GLY A 393 3.59 18.19 1.65
C GLY A 393 4.77 18.34 2.62
N ALA A 394 4.53 18.67 3.89
CA ALA A 394 5.59 18.76 4.90
C ALA A 394 6.14 17.37 5.31
N GLN A 395 5.37 16.30 5.12
CA GLN A 395 5.73 14.93 5.46
C GLN A 395 5.68 14.04 4.21
N PRO A 396 6.75 13.28 3.91
CA PRO A 396 6.73 12.31 2.82
C PRO A 396 5.88 11.09 3.19
N VAL A 397 5.17 10.56 2.19
CA VAL A 397 4.34 9.36 2.33
C VAL A 397 4.77 8.35 1.26
N ALA A 398 5.27 7.21 1.70
CA ALA A 398 5.55 6.07 0.83
C ALA A 398 4.24 5.39 0.41
N THR A 399 4.29 4.52 -0.60
CA THR A 399 3.12 3.75 -1.02
C THR A 399 3.41 2.25 -1.11
N ASN A 400 2.37 1.46 -0.87
CA ASN A 400 2.36 0.03 -1.18
C ASN A 400 1.20 -0.24 -2.15
N LEU A 401 1.49 -0.96 -3.24
CA LEU A 401 0.51 -1.40 -4.22
C LEU A 401 0.13 -2.83 -3.88
N TYR A 402 -0.94 -2.99 -3.12
CA TYR A 402 -1.44 -4.28 -2.68
C TYR A 402 -2.24 -4.93 -3.80
N VAL A 403 -1.69 -5.99 -4.38
CA VAL A 403 -2.34 -6.82 -5.40
C VAL A 403 -3.25 -7.80 -4.68
N ASP A 404 -4.55 -7.51 -4.67
CA ASP A 404 -5.53 -8.46 -4.16
C ASP A 404 -5.45 -9.76 -4.94
N TYR A 405 -5.75 -10.83 -4.22
CA TYR A 405 -5.71 -12.16 -4.73
C TYR A 405 -7.00 -12.90 -4.37
N PHE A 406 -7.22 -14.00 -5.07
CA PHE A 406 -8.31 -14.91 -4.77
C PHE A 406 -7.79 -16.31 -4.61
N GLU A 407 -8.52 -17.04 -3.78
CA GLU A 407 -8.32 -18.44 -3.54
C GLU A 407 -9.25 -19.24 -4.45
N SER A 408 -8.70 -20.24 -5.12
CA SER A 408 -9.44 -21.16 -5.97
C SER A 408 -9.16 -22.59 -5.55
N ASP A 409 -10.21 -23.34 -5.25
CA ASP A 409 -10.17 -24.78 -4.97
C ASP A 409 -10.39 -25.63 -6.23
N VAL A 410 -10.06 -25.09 -7.40
CA VAL A 410 -10.34 -25.71 -8.70
C VAL A 410 -9.73 -27.10 -8.82
N ASP A 411 -8.54 -27.36 -8.29
CA ASP A 411 -7.95 -28.71 -8.36
C ASP A 411 -8.64 -29.71 -7.45
N GLN A 412 -9.22 -29.25 -6.33
CA GLN A 412 -9.99 -30.11 -5.44
C GLN A 412 -11.35 -30.45 -6.06
N LYS A 413 -12.00 -29.47 -6.69
CA LYS A 413 -13.33 -29.64 -7.31
C LYS A 413 -13.29 -30.29 -8.69
N ASN A 414 -12.28 -29.95 -9.48
CA ASN A 414 -12.10 -30.35 -10.89
C ASN A 414 -10.63 -30.69 -11.14
N PRO A 415 -10.10 -31.79 -10.57
CA PRO A 415 -8.73 -32.20 -10.78
C PRO A 415 -8.44 -32.46 -12.25
N ILE A 416 -7.25 -32.08 -12.72
CA ILE A 416 -6.80 -32.42 -14.08
C ILE A 416 -6.61 -33.95 -14.16
N PRO A 417 -7.36 -34.68 -14.99
CA PRO A 417 -7.28 -36.14 -15.04
C PRO A 417 -5.88 -36.61 -15.47
N ASN A 418 -5.38 -37.65 -14.82
CA ASN A 418 -4.09 -38.29 -15.13
C ASN A 418 -2.87 -37.35 -15.06
N PHE A 419 -2.96 -36.25 -14.32
CA PHE A 419 -1.81 -35.37 -14.11
C PHE A 419 -0.88 -35.95 -13.03
N TRP A 420 0.44 -35.83 -13.24
CA TRP A 420 1.48 -36.57 -12.50
C TRP A 420 1.76 -36.08 -11.07
N TRP A 421 1.06 -35.04 -10.60
CA TRP A 421 1.13 -34.57 -9.20
C TRP A 421 -0.28 -34.40 -8.62
N GLY A 422 -0.41 -34.63 -7.31
CA GLY A 422 -1.63 -34.26 -6.58
C GLY A 422 -1.72 -32.74 -6.49
N GLY A 423 -2.74 -32.14 -7.13
CA GLY A 423 -2.96 -30.70 -7.12
C GLY A 423 -3.10 -30.15 -5.70
N PRO A 424 -2.78 -28.87 -5.46
CA PRO A 424 -2.90 -28.27 -4.15
C PRO A 424 -4.38 -28.16 -3.77
N THR A 425 -4.69 -28.12 -2.48
CA THR A 425 -6.07 -27.91 -2.02
C THR A 425 -6.59 -26.51 -2.38
N TRP A 426 -5.69 -25.55 -2.60
CA TRP A 426 -6.02 -24.20 -3.03
C TRP A 426 -4.99 -23.66 -4.03
N ARG A 427 -5.37 -22.64 -4.80
CA ARG A 427 -4.46 -21.80 -5.58
C ARG A 427 -4.74 -20.36 -5.28
N VAL A 428 -3.68 -19.56 -5.33
CA VAL A 428 -3.78 -18.10 -5.21
C VAL A 428 -3.34 -17.47 -6.52
N CYS A 429 -4.15 -16.56 -7.03
CA CYS A 429 -3.84 -15.74 -8.21
C CYS A 429 -4.28 -14.30 -7.95
N GLY A 430 -3.62 -13.34 -8.57
CA GLY A 430 -4.00 -11.92 -8.53
C GLY A 430 -4.18 -11.42 -9.97
N PRO A 431 -5.30 -10.79 -10.32
CA PRO A 431 -5.46 -10.17 -11.62
C PRO A 431 -4.62 -8.91 -11.69
N SER A 432 -4.13 -8.68 -12.89
CA SER A 432 -3.31 -7.53 -13.20
C SER A 432 -3.97 -6.75 -14.35
N PRO A 433 -3.99 -5.41 -14.30
CA PRO A 433 -4.45 -4.59 -15.42
C PRO A 433 -3.65 -4.87 -16.69
N SER A 434 -4.28 -4.77 -17.86
CA SER A 434 -3.60 -5.04 -19.13
C SER A 434 -2.62 -3.93 -19.55
N GLY A 435 -1.47 -4.34 -20.09
CA GLY A 435 -0.48 -3.42 -20.69
C GLY A 435 -0.06 -2.29 -19.76
N ARG A 436 -0.10 -1.05 -20.27
CA ARG A 436 0.31 0.16 -19.53
C ARG A 436 -0.64 0.55 -18.41
N ASN A 437 -1.88 0.05 -18.37
CA ASN A 437 -2.80 0.35 -17.27
C ASN A 437 -2.27 -0.16 -15.93
N TYR A 438 -1.36 -1.14 -15.94
CA TYR A 438 -0.63 -1.57 -14.75
C TYR A 438 0.11 -0.43 -14.05
N LEU A 439 0.63 0.55 -14.81
CA LEU A 439 1.39 1.68 -14.28
C LEU A 439 0.52 2.77 -13.65
N GLU A 440 -0.81 2.68 -13.72
CA GLU A 440 -1.71 3.71 -13.18
C GLU A 440 -1.40 4.01 -11.70
N MET A 441 -1.27 2.98 -10.87
CA MET A 441 -1.01 3.18 -9.43
C MET A 441 0.45 3.55 -9.11
N PHE A 442 1.40 3.21 -9.98
CA PHE A 442 2.76 3.72 -9.89
C PHE A 442 2.80 5.23 -10.18
N ALA A 443 2.10 5.65 -11.24
CA ALA A 443 1.97 7.05 -11.61
C ALA A 443 1.23 7.85 -10.53
N GLU A 444 0.12 7.34 -10.00
CA GLU A 444 -0.63 7.98 -8.91
C GLU A 444 0.19 8.10 -7.61
N SER A 445 1.01 7.10 -7.28
CA SER A 445 1.92 7.17 -6.13
C SER A 445 2.88 8.35 -6.22
N VAL A 446 3.45 8.57 -7.41
CA VAL A 446 4.35 9.69 -7.65
C VAL A 446 3.58 11.01 -7.74
N ALA A 447 2.46 11.05 -8.46
CA ALA A 447 1.69 12.26 -8.68
C ALA A 447 1.05 12.81 -7.40
N LEU A 448 0.42 11.95 -6.59
CA LEU A 448 -0.32 12.37 -5.41
C LEU A 448 0.60 12.57 -4.19
N TYR A 449 1.58 11.70 -3.98
CA TYR A 449 2.32 11.65 -2.71
C TYR A 449 3.80 12.04 -2.81
N ASP A 450 4.33 12.26 -4.02
CA ASP A 450 5.78 12.37 -4.24
C ASP A 450 6.52 11.19 -3.62
N ALA A 451 5.95 9.99 -3.76
CA ALA A 451 6.39 8.85 -2.97
C ALA A 451 7.92 8.68 -3.08
N PRO A 452 8.66 8.67 -1.94
CA PRO A 452 10.10 8.40 -1.95
C PRO A 452 10.38 6.90 -2.08
N PHE A 453 9.35 6.10 -1.81
CA PHE A 453 9.41 4.65 -1.75
C PHE A 453 8.07 4.06 -2.22
N ILE A 454 8.15 3.06 -3.12
CA ILE A 454 6.99 2.32 -3.63
C ILE A 454 7.30 0.82 -3.52
N THR A 455 6.39 0.06 -2.93
CA THR A 455 6.37 -1.42 -3.03
C THR A 455 5.16 -1.93 -3.76
N THR A 456 5.23 -3.15 -4.28
CA THR A 456 4.09 -3.85 -4.87
C THR A 456 4.13 -5.33 -4.53
N GLY A 457 2.97 -5.95 -4.37
CA GLY A 457 2.83 -7.37 -4.09
C GLY A 457 1.65 -7.66 -3.17
N GLY A 458 1.77 -8.68 -2.34
CA GLY A 458 0.67 -9.22 -1.53
C GLY A 458 0.95 -10.67 -1.23
N PHE A 459 0.29 -11.58 -1.94
CA PHE A 459 0.60 -13.00 -1.87
C PHE A 459 1.61 -13.45 -2.94
N ILE A 460 1.62 -12.76 -4.09
CA ILE A 460 2.43 -13.07 -5.27
C ILE A 460 3.38 -11.91 -5.60
N VAL A 461 4.32 -12.16 -6.52
CA VAL A 461 5.16 -11.11 -7.10
C VAL A 461 4.28 -10.05 -7.76
N GLY A 462 4.23 -8.84 -7.20
CA GLY A 462 3.30 -7.79 -7.65
C GLY A 462 3.53 -7.25 -9.06
N THR A 463 4.68 -7.58 -9.66
CA THR A 463 5.12 -7.14 -11.00
C THR A 463 4.96 -8.21 -12.08
N LEU A 464 4.39 -9.37 -11.72
CA LEU A 464 4.30 -10.53 -12.60
C LEU A 464 3.60 -10.19 -13.92
N GLY A 465 4.32 -10.34 -15.04
CA GLY A 465 3.77 -10.06 -16.38
C GLY A 465 3.88 -8.61 -16.85
N HIS A 466 4.41 -7.71 -16.01
CA HIS A 466 4.59 -6.29 -16.33
C HIS A 466 6.05 -5.83 -16.24
N ASP A 467 6.98 -6.78 -16.29
CA ASP A 467 8.41 -6.56 -16.04
C ASP A 467 9.01 -5.44 -16.90
N ALA A 468 8.68 -5.38 -18.20
CA ALA A 468 9.15 -4.32 -19.10
C ALA A 468 8.62 -2.92 -18.73
N HIS A 469 7.36 -2.85 -18.29
CA HIS A 469 6.75 -1.60 -17.82
C HIS A 469 7.40 -1.12 -16.52
N VAL A 470 7.69 -2.06 -15.61
CA VAL A 470 8.39 -1.77 -14.34
C VAL A 470 9.82 -1.31 -14.61
N GLN A 471 10.54 -1.93 -15.55
CA GLN A 471 11.88 -1.47 -15.95
C GLN A 471 11.86 -0.05 -16.52
N GLU A 472 10.91 0.28 -17.39
CA GLU A 472 10.73 1.65 -17.90
C GLU A 472 10.55 2.64 -16.74
N PHE A 473 9.62 2.34 -15.84
CA PHE A 473 9.33 3.17 -14.67
C PHE A 473 10.56 3.28 -13.74
N ALA A 474 11.25 2.17 -13.47
CA ALA A 474 12.42 2.11 -12.60
C ALA A 474 13.58 2.97 -13.10
N ARG A 475 13.84 3.03 -14.41
CA ARG A 475 14.89 3.89 -14.99
C ARG A 475 14.66 5.36 -14.66
N ALA A 476 13.43 5.84 -14.76
CA ALA A 476 13.10 7.23 -14.43
C ALA A 476 13.00 7.45 -12.91
N TYR A 477 12.27 6.58 -12.21
CA TYR A 477 11.96 6.75 -10.79
C TYR A 477 13.21 6.64 -9.92
N ARG A 478 14.08 5.66 -10.17
CA ARG A 478 15.31 5.44 -9.38
C ARG A 478 16.49 6.32 -9.80
N ALA A 479 16.32 7.13 -10.84
CA ALA A 479 17.23 8.23 -11.14
C ALA A 479 17.02 9.43 -10.21
N LEU A 480 15.83 9.53 -9.61
CA LEU A 480 15.49 10.63 -8.72
C LEU A 480 16.08 10.40 -7.32
N PRO A 481 16.56 11.46 -6.65
CA PRO A 481 16.89 11.41 -5.24
C PRO A 481 15.61 11.27 -4.39
N ALA A 482 15.75 10.60 -3.24
CA ALA A 482 14.74 10.47 -2.20
C ALA A 482 14.72 11.73 -1.30
N VAL A 483 14.50 12.88 -1.92
CA VAL A 483 14.32 14.18 -1.27
C VAL A 483 12.96 14.76 -1.68
N PRO A 484 12.39 15.71 -0.92
CA PRO A 484 11.12 16.34 -1.29
C PRO A 484 11.20 17.12 -2.60
N PHE A 485 10.17 17.00 -3.44
CA PHE A 485 9.96 17.81 -4.62
C PHE A 485 8.76 18.74 -4.45
N GLN A 486 8.82 19.89 -5.10
CA GLN A 486 7.77 20.90 -5.08
C GLN A 486 6.99 20.88 -6.39
N THR A 487 5.66 20.90 -6.27
CA THR A 487 4.76 20.93 -7.42
C THR A 487 4.86 22.27 -8.15
N VAL A 488 5.02 22.21 -9.47
CA VAL A 488 5.07 23.37 -10.35
C VAL A 488 3.67 23.94 -10.58
N ALA A 489 3.55 25.25 -10.76
CA ALA A 489 2.27 25.88 -11.04
C ALA A 489 1.68 25.43 -12.39
N GLY A 490 0.35 25.26 -12.43
CA GLY A 490 -0.36 24.86 -13.65
C GLY A 490 -0.42 23.35 -13.88
N THR A 491 -0.03 22.52 -12.90
CA THR A 491 -0.33 21.07 -12.92
C THR A 491 -1.81 20.82 -13.05
N SER A 492 -2.18 19.82 -13.84
CA SER A 492 -3.57 19.39 -14.05
C SER A 492 -3.80 18.00 -13.47
N ASP A 493 -5.03 17.50 -13.59
CA ASP A 493 -5.30 16.11 -13.26
C ASP A 493 -4.67 15.11 -14.26
N VAL A 494 -4.21 15.59 -15.42
CA VAL A 494 -3.62 14.81 -16.53
C VAL A 494 -2.13 14.55 -16.32
N ALA A 495 -1.36 15.57 -15.91
CA ALA A 495 0.07 15.37 -15.61
C ALA A 495 0.55 16.28 -14.49
N VAL A 496 1.49 15.77 -13.70
CA VAL A 496 2.11 16.47 -12.58
C VAL A 496 3.58 16.69 -12.89
N VAL A 497 4.03 17.94 -12.72
CA VAL A 497 5.41 18.35 -12.87
C VAL A 497 5.93 18.81 -11.53
N ARG A 498 7.12 18.34 -11.18
CA ARG A 498 7.74 18.62 -9.89
C ARG A 498 9.22 18.89 -10.04
N VAL A 499 9.71 19.81 -9.21
CA VAL A 499 11.11 20.22 -9.19
C VAL A 499 11.70 19.97 -7.81
N GLY A 500 12.92 19.46 -7.79
CA GLY A 500 13.72 19.19 -6.61
C GLY A 500 15.06 19.93 -6.67
N ARG A 501 15.73 20.04 -5.52
CA ARG A 501 17.06 20.67 -5.42
C ARG A 501 18.08 20.00 -6.33
N GLY A 502 19.07 20.72 -6.83
CA GLY A 502 20.11 20.15 -7.71
C GLY A 502 19.69 20.04 -9.18
N GLY A 503 18.65 20.80 -9.57
CA GLY A 503 18.11 20.83 -10.93
C GLY A 503 17.26 19.62 -11.33
N TYR A 504 16.83 18.77 -10.38
CA TYR A 504 15.99 17.63 -10.71
C TYR A 504 14.58 18.08 -11.07
N VAL A 505 14.06 17.58 -12.19
CA VAL A 505 12.67 17.79 -12.61
C VAL A 505 12.09 16.43 -12.96
N TYR A 506 10.85 16.15 -12.59
CA TYR A 506 10.15 15.02 -13.15
C TYR A 506 8.77 15.41 -13.64
N VAL A 507 8.29 14.62 -14.60
CA VAL A 507 6.95 14.74 -15.16
C VAL A 507 6.31 13.36 -15.14
N VAL A 508 5.12 13.26 -14.55
CA VAL A 508 4.34 12.03 -14.51
C VAL A 508 2.98 12.25 -15.15
N SER A 509 2.64 11.42 -16.13
CA SER A 509 1.29 11.35 -16.70
C SER A 509 0.40 10.53 -15.78
N ARG A 510 -0.82 11.01 -15.53
CA ARG A 510 -1.92 10.29 -14.88
C ARG A 510 -2.97 9.82 -15.89
N ALA A 511 -2.71 10.04 -17.18
CA ALA A 511 -3.67 9.78 -18.23
C ALA A 511 -3.55 8.35 -18.80
N PRO A 512 -4.66 7.70 -19.17
CA PRO A 512 -4.66 6.41 -19.88
C PRO A 512 -4.31 6.53 -21.37
N PHE A 513 -3.88 7.70 -21.83
CA PHE A 513 -3.56 8.01 -23.23
C PHE A 513 -2.26 8.82 -23.32
N PRO A 514 -1.62 8.89 -24.51
CA PRO A 514 -0.44 9.72 -24.70
C PRO A 514 -0.73 11.21 -24.49
N VAL A 515 0.20 11.93 -23.87
CA VAL A 515 0.10 13.36 -23.56
C VAL A 515 1.35 14.07 -24.06
N THR A 516 1.19 15.23 -24.69
CA THR A 516 2.31 16.14 -24.94
C THR A 516 2.18 17.36 -24.06
N LEU A 517 3.21 17.60 -23.26
CA LEU A 517 3.34 18.72 -22.34
C LEU A 517 4.26 19.77 -22.94
N THR A 518 3.89 21.04 -22.85
CA THR A 518 4.81 22.16 -23.13
C THR A 518 5.18 22.85 -21.82
N LEU A 519 6.45 22.73 -21.42
CA LEU A 519 7.03 23.44 -20.30
C LEU A 519 7.62 24.76 -20.77
N LYS A 520 7.33 25.85 -20.06
CA LYS A 520 7.95 27.15 -20.28
C LYS A 520 8.84 27.47 -19.09
N PHE A 521 10.10 27.77 -19.36
CA PHE A 521 11.09 28.16 -18.36
C PHE A 521 11.27 29.68 -18.38
N ALA A 522 11.59 30.27 -17.23
CA ALA A 522 11.84 31.70 -17.09
C ALA A 522 13.11 32.16 -17.83
N LYS A 523 14.04 31.23 -18.07
CA LYS A 523 15.28 31.40 -18.83
C LYS A 523 15.54 30.14 -19.67
N PRO A 524 16.35 30.21 -20.73
CA PRO A 524 16.76 29.02 -21.47
C PRO A 524 17.37 27.98 -20.53
N VAL A 525 16.93 26.73 -20.63
CA VAL A 525 17.44 25.60 -19.84
C VAL A 525 18.11 24.57 -20.75
N SER A 526 19.06 23.81 -20.21
CA SER A 526 19.55 22.56 -20.78
C SER A 526 19.24 21.44 -19.78
N LEU A 527 18.39 20.50 -20.21
CA LEU A 527 17.94 19.33 -19.47
C LEU A 527 18.53 18.07 -20.08
N VAL A 528 18.82 17.08 -19.25
CA VAL A 528 19.13 15.71 -19.68
C VAL A 528 18.07 14.78 -19.13
N ASP A 529 17.41 14.00 -19.99
CA ASP A 529 16.55 12.90 -19.54
C ASP A 529 17.42 11.84 -18.87
N LEU A 530 17.16 11.57 -17.59
CA LEU A 530 17.96 10.65 -16.81
C LEU A 530 17.76 9.18 -17.23
N SER A 531 16.66 8.89 -17.94
CA SER A 531 16.26 7.53 -18.33
C SER A 531 17.00 7.06 -19.58
N ASP A 532 17.27 7.96 -20.54
CA ASP A 532 17.88 7.65 -21.83
C ASP A 532 19.04 8.58 -22.25
N GLY A 533 19.36 9.61 -21.46
CA GLY A 533 20.46 10.54 -21.69
C GLY A 533 20.21 11.61 -22.74
N ARG A 534 19.00 11.70 -23.30
CA ARG A 534 18.71 12.67 -24.37
C ARG A 534 18.67 14.11 -23.84
N PRO A 535 19.36 15.06 -24.49
CA PRO A 535 19.29 16.46 -24.13
C PRO A 535 18.00 17.12 -24.64
N LEU A 536 17.49 18.08 -23.88
CA LEU A 536 16.40 18.98 -24.26
C LEU A 536 16.82 20.41 -23.89
N GLU A 537 16.72 21.35 -24.83
CA GLU A 537 17.21 22.71 -24.63
C GLU A 537 16.21 23.78 -25.09
N GLY A 538 16.24 24.93 -24.42
CA GLY A 538 15.48 26.12 -24.81
C GLY A 538 14.64 26.71 -23.67
N GLU A 539 13.93 27.79 -23.97
CA GLU A 539 12.98 28.42 -23.03
C GLU A 539 11.63 27.71 -23.01
N THR A 540 11.35 26.93 -24.04
CA THR A 540 10.12 26.14 -24.18
C THR A 540 10.51 24.74 -24.61
N VAL A 541 10.15 23.76 -23.79
CA VAL A 541 10.49 22.35 -24.01
C VAL A 541 9.23 21.53 -24.12
N GLN A 542 9.14 20.72 -25.17
CA GLN A 542 8.05 19.76 -25.34
C GLN A 542 8.45 18.38 -24.83
N ILE A 543 7.57 17.78 -24.03
CA ILE A 543 7.77 16.46 -23.45
C ILE A 543 6.56 15.60 -23.82
N SER A 544 6.80 14.60 -24.67
CA SER A 544 5.82 13.55 -24.95
C SER A 544 5.91 12.45 -23.89
N LEU A 545 4.74 12.01 -23.44
CA LEU A 545 4.54 10.97 -22.43
C LEU A 545 3.61 9.90 -22.98
N GLN A 546 3.98 8.63 -22.77
CA GLN A 546 3.07 7.50 -22.92
C GLN A 546 2.04 7.48 -21.78
N PRO A 547 0.95 6.70 -21.88
CA PRO A 547 0.01 6.49 -20.77
C PRO A 547 0.75 6.15 -19.48
N TYR A 548 0.42 6.86 -18.39
CA TYR A 548 0.99 6.65 -17.05
C TYR A 548 2.54 6.71 -16.97
N GLN A 549 3.20 7.33 -17.95
CA GLN A 549 4.66 7.40 -17.98
C GLN A 549 5.20 8.40 -16.97
N LEU A 550 6.27 8.02 -16.28
CA LEU A 550 7.17 8.92 -15.57
C LEU A 550 8.41 9.18 -16.42
N ARG A 551 8.78 10.46 -16.55
CA ARG A 551 10.09 10.88 -17.06
C ARG A 551 10.77 11.78 -16.04
N SER A 552 12.09 11.64 -15.94
CA SER A 552 12.92 12.38 -14.98
C SER A 552 14.07 13.05 -15.71
N PHE A 553 14.40 14.26 -15.30
CA PHE A 553 15.36 15.12 -15.95
C PHE A 553 16.29 15.76 -14.91
N ARG A 554 17.47 16.15 -15.36
CA ARG A 554 18.38 17.02 -14.61
C ARG A 554 18.76 18.22 -15.44
N ALA A 555 18.50 19.40 -14.89
CA ALA A 555 18.96 20.67 -15.43
C ALA A 555 20.45 20.89 -15.08
N GLN A 556 21.17 21.58 -15.96
CA GLN A 556 22.54 22.02 -15.67
C GLN A 556 22.60 23.11 -14.60
N SER A 557 21.51 23.86 -14.44
CA SER A 557 21.33 24.88 -13.42
C SER A 557 20.33 24.42 -12.35
N ASP A 558 20.43 24.97 -11.15
CA ASP A 558 19.35 24.82 -10.17
C ASP A 558 18.04 25.44 -10.68
N LEU A 559 16.92 24.86 -10.26
CA LEU A 559 15.57 25.30 -10.59
C LEU A 559 14.71 25.28 -9.33
N GLY A 560 13.89 26.31 -9.17
CA GLY A 560 12.79 26.38 -8.21
C GLY A 560 11.42 26.27 -8.89
N PRO A 561 10.33 26.05 -8.13
CA PRO A 561 8.99 25.88 -8.68
C PRO A 561 8.44 27.12 -9.40
N GLY A 562 9.03 28.30 -9.18
CA GLY A 562 8.70 29.53 -9.89
C GLY A 562 9.46 29.75 -11.21
N ASP A 563 10.48 28.93 -11.49
CA ASP A 563 11.33 29.08 -12.68
C ASP A 563 10.76 28.38 -13.92
N LEU A 564 9.69 27.60 -13.75
CA LEU A 564 9.00 26.93 -14.83
C LEU A 564 7.50 26.91 -14.59
N THR A 565 6.74 26.89 -15.67
CA THR A 565 5.28 26.69 -15.65
C THR A 565 4.87 25.75 -16.78
N ILE A 566 3.67 25.22 -16.64
CA ILE A 566 3.09 24.41 -17.70
C ILE A 566 2.28 25.31 -18.62
N ALA A 567 2.77 25.47 -19.86
CA ALA A 567 2.14 26.35 -20.84
C ALA A 567 0.96 25.69 -21.54
N LYS A 568 1.03 24.38 -21.78
CA LYS A 568 0.00 23.63 -22.52
C LYS A 568 0.03 22.13 -22.22
N TYR A 569 -1.17 21.53 -22.25
CA TYR A 569 -1.36 20.08 -22.38
C TYR A 569 -2.13 19.81 -23.66
N ASP A 570 -1.59 18.95 -24.51
CA ASP A 570 -2.29 18.44 -25.68
C ASP A 570 -2.95 17.11 -25.31
N VAL A 571 -4.28 17.16 -25.11
CA VAL A 571 -5.14 15.99 -24.93
C VAL A 571 -5.82 15.66 -26.27
N PRO A 572 -5.93 14.37 -26.66
CA PRO A 572 -6.63 14.00 -27.88
C PRO A 572 -8.09 14.48 -27.88
N LEU A 573 -8.52 15.18 -28.94
CA LEU A 573 -9.89 15.70 -29.09
C LEU A 573 -10.96 14.62 -28.90
N SER A 574 -10.67 13.39 -29.33
CA SER A 574 -11.58 12.25 -29.17
C SER A 574 -12.00 11.98 -27.72
N ARG A 575 -11.21 12.41 -26.71
CA ARG A 575 -11.57 12.25 -25.30
C ARG A 575 -12.64 13.24 -24.86
N ASN A 576 -12.64 14.44 -25.43
CA ASN A 576 -13.69 15.42 -25.21
C ASN A 576 -14.96 14.91 -25.89
N ASP A 577 -14.86 14.44 -27.13
CA ASP A 577 -16.00 13.90 -27.88
C ASP A 577 -16.65 12.70 -27.15
N GLU A 578 -15.85 11.77 -26.62
CA GLU A 578 -16.35 10.64 -25.81
C GLU A 578 -17.09 11.12 -24.55
N THR A 579 -16.55 12.12 -23.86
CA THR A 579 -17.15 12.66 -22.63
C THR A 579 -18.44 13.42 -22.93
N GLU A 580 -18.46 14.25 -23.97
CA GLU A 580 -19.66 14.97 -24.43
C GLU A 580 -20.75 14.01 -24.91
N ALA A 581 -20.39 12.95 -25.63
CA ALA A 581 -21.34 11.91 -26.02
C ALA A 581 -21.96 11.21 -24.80
N ALA A 582 -21.16 10.91 -23.77
CA ALA A 582 -21.65 10.33 -22.54
C ALA A 582 -22.56 11.30 -21.76
N ILE A 583 -22.21 12.59 -21.69
CA ILE A 583 -23.03 13.65 -21.10
C ILE A 583 -24.41 13.69 -21.78
N ALA A 584 -24.45 13.72 -23.11
CA ALA A 584 -25.68 13.78 -23.88
C ALA A 584 -26.57 12.55 -23.62
N LEU A 585 -25.97 11.35 -23.56
CA LEU A 585 -26.71 10.12 -23.24
C LEU A 585 -27.26 10.15 -21.80
N LEU A 586 -26.43 10.51 -20.82
CA LEU A 586 -26.80 10.53 -19.40
C LEU A 586 -27.92 11.53 -19.07
N GLN A 587 -28.02 12.65 -19.79
CA GLN A 587 -29.14 13.60 -19.65
C GLN A 587 -30.50 12.97 -19.99
N THR A 588 -30.53 11.95 -20.85
CA THR A 588 -31.76 11.26 -21.25
C THR A 588 -32.15 10.11 -20.31
N LYS A 589 -31.27 9.75 -19.37
CA LYS A 589 -31.47 8.63 -18.45
C LYS A 589 -32.22 9.09 -17.19
N ALA A 590 -32.83 8.12 -16.49
CA ALA A 590 -33.39 8.37 -15.16
C ALA A 590 -32.28 8.75 -14.16
N PRO A 591 -32.62 9.39 -13.01
CA PRO A 591 -31.66 9.61 -11.93
C PRO A 591 -30.91 8.32 -11.56
N PRO A 592 -29.58 8.37 -11.35
CA PRO A 592 -28.76 9.56 -11.16
C PRO A 592 -28.17 10.19 -12.45
N GLY A 593 -28.54 9.72 -13.65
CA GLY A 593 -27.93 10.13 -14.93
C GLY A 593 -27.73 11.64 -15.13
N PRO A 594 -28.78 12.49 -14.98
CA PRO A 594 -28.64 13.93 -15.17
C PRO A 594 -27.67 14.61 -14.18
N ALA A 595 -27.58 14.11 -12.94
CA ALA A 595 -26.65 14.64 -11.95
C ALA A 595 -25.20 14.30 -12.30
N ILE A 596 -24.95 13.07 -12.77
CA ILE A 596 -23.62 12.65 -13.25
C ILE A 596 -23.22 13.44 -14.50
N ALA A 597 -24.17 13.71 -15.42
CA ALA A 597 -23.92 14.53 -16.59
C ALA A 597 -23.50 15.97 -16.24
N GLU A 598 -24.09 16.54 -15.18
CA GLU A 598 -23.70 17.87 -14.68
C GLU A 598 -22.29 17.85 -14.09
N GLU A 599 -21.95 16.80 -13.33
CA GLU A 599 -20.59 16.62 -12.82
C GLU A 599 -19.57 16.47 -13.97
N LEU A 600 -19.85 15.63 -14.97
CA LEU A 600 -18.99 15.49 -16.14
C LEU A 600 -18.79 16.81 -16.88
N ARG A 601 -19.85 17.60 -17.11
CA ARG A 601 -19.72 18.93 -17.74
C ARG A 601 -18.83 19.86 -16.94
N ARG A 602 -18.99 19.90 -15.62
CA ARG A 602 -18.15 20.71 -14.73
C ARG A 602 -16.68 20.30 -14.82
N GLU A 603 -16.39 19.01 -14.72
CA GLU A 603 -15.01 18.52 -14.76
C GLU A 603 -14.36 18.69 -16.15
N LEU A 604 -15.13 18.47 -17.23
CA LEU A 604 -14.66 18.72 -18.59
C LEU A 604 -14.34 20.20 -18.83
N SER A 605 -15.17 21.12 -18.32
CA SER A 605 -14.93 22.57 -18.40
C SER A 605 -13.65 23.02 -17.68
N ARG A 606 -13.23 22.24 -16.67
CA ARG A 606 -12.00 22.42 -15.90
C ARG A 606 -10.80 21.71 -16.52
N LEU A 607 -10.99 21.03 -17.65
CA LEU A 607 -9.99 20.18 -18.31
C LEU A 607 -9.53 19.00 -17.44
N ASN A 608 -10.40 18.52 -16.54
CA ASN A 608 -10.11 17.39 -15.66
C ASN A 608 -10.41 16.04 -16.33
N HIS A 609 -9.63 15.71 -17.36
CA HIS A 609 -9.88 14.56 -18.23
C HIS A 609 -9.71 13.22 -17.50
N VAL A 610 -8.80 13.16 -16.53
CA VAL A 610 -8.63 11.96 -15.70
C VAL A 610 -9.85 11.79 -14.80
N ARG A 611 -10.36 12.86 -14.19
CA ARG A 611 -11.60 12.81 -13.41
C ARG A 611 -12.79 12.36 -14.27
N CYS A 612 -12.93 12.90 -15.49
CA CYS A 612 -13.97 12.46 -16.43
C CYS A 612 -13.88 10.95 -16.73
N LYS A 613 -12.68 10.40 -17.01
CA LYS A 613 -12.48 8.95 -17.21
C LYS A 613 -13.04 8.11 -16.05
N HIS A 614 -12.83 8.53 -14.81
CA HIS A 614 -13.29 7.79 -13.63
C HIS A 614 -14.79 7.90 -13.39
N ILE A 615 -15.37 9.06 -13.63
CA ILE A 615 -16.84 9.20 -13.61
C ILE A 615 -17.45 8.31 -14.70
N LEU A 616 -16.81 8.17 -15.85
CA LEU A 616 -17.27 7.26 -16.90
C LEU A 616 -17.11 5.77 -16.53
N GLU A 617 -16.12 5.41 -15.71
CA GLU A 617 -16.02 4.07 -15.12
C GLU A 617 -17.21 3.79 -14.18
N GLU A 618 -17.58 4.74 -13.33
CA GLU A 618 -18.78 4.66 -12.48
C GLU A 618 -20.04 4.42 -13.32
N VAL A 619 -20.21 5.23 -14.36
CA VAL A 619 -21.37 5.16 -15.25
C VAL A 619 -21.53 3.78 -15.90
N ARG A 620 -20.42 3.09 -16.24
CA ARG A 620 -20.44 1.71 -16.72
C ARG A 620 -20.84 0.72 -15.64
N THR A 621 -20.41 0.92 -14.40
CA THR A 621 -20.79 0.05 -13.27
C THR A 621 -22.25 0.20 -12.85
N LEU A 622 -22.84 1.37 -13.07
CA LEU A 622 -24.26 1.63 -12.84
C LEU A 622 -25.14 1.23 -14.02
N ASP A 623 -24.55 0.66 -15.08
CA ASP A 623 -25.24 0.23 -16.29
C ASP A 623 -26.07 1.34 -16.97
N LEU A 624 -25.65 2.60 -16.81
CA LEU A 624 -26.43 3.76 -17.27
C LEU A 624 -26.29 3.99 -18.78
N LEU A 625 -25.24 3.43 -19.41
CA LEU A 625 -24.97 3.61 -20.84
C LEU A 625 -25.45 2.46 -21.72
N GLU A 626 -25.89 1.33 -21.16
CA GLU A 626 -26.49 0.30 -21.99
C GLU A 626 -27.81 0.81 -22.58
N ALA A 627 -27.99 0.56 -23.89
CA ALA A 627 -29.25 0.80 -24.54
C ALA A 627 -30.24 -0.19 -23.94
N THR A 628 -31.33 0.32 -23.36
CA THR A 628 -32.43 -0.49 -22.84
C THR A 628 -32.76 -1.55 -23.89
N GLN A 629 -32.35 -2.80 -23.67
CA GLN A 629 -32.90 -3.90 -24.44
C GLN A 629 -34.38 -3.91 -24.08
N ALA A 630 -35.21 -3.44 -25.00
CA ALA A 630 -36.63 -3.66 -24.95
C ALA A 630 -36.82 -5.15 -24.68
N LYS A 631 -37.39 -5.49 -23.52
CA LYS A 631 -37.92 -6.82 -23.26
C LYS A 631 -38.83 -7.13 -24.45
N LYS A 632 -38.36 -7.96 -25.37
CA LYS A 632 -39.24 -8.67 -26.27
C LYS A 632 -39.93 -9.70 -25.39
N GLU A 633 -41.22 -9.46 -25.18
CA GLU A 633 -42.16 -10.39 -24.56
C GLU A 633 -42.17 -11.76 -25.23
#